data_AF-A0A1F6BJT7-F1
#
_entry.id   AF-A0A1F6BJT7-F1
#
_cell.length_a   1.000
_cell.length_b   1.000
_cell.length_c   1.000
_cell.angle_alpha   90.00
_cell.angle_beta   90.00
_cell.angle_gamma   90.00
#
_symmetry.space_group_name_H-M   'P 1'
#
loop_
_entity.id
_entity.type
_entity.pdbx_description
1 polymer ?
#
loop_
_entity_poly.entity_id
_entity_poly.type
_entity_poly.pdbx_seq_one_letter_code
_entity_poly.pdbx_strand_id
1 'polypeptide(L)'
;MYSKISAAFGLVAAGILFRTVFHIGDNIETITSGTLVAAAYLGPFWALAVPLTSMAVSDLILGNSLIFIFTWTAYMIIGATAFLFFRKKKKDRLIIPSILAAGGASIFFYLWTNFGVWFLDFYGMYPKTLPGLAEAYILGLPFLKMNLLGNLIFVPLFFFIAQIVRAEAKEENKNKIFSG
;
A
#
# COMPACT_ATOMS: atom_id res chain seq x y z
N MET A 1 -1.35 -10.42 20.66
CA MET A 1 -1.44 -11.12 19.35
C MET A 1 -2.77 -10.80 18.65
N TYR A 2 -3.90 -10.98 19.34
CA TYR A 2 -5.25 -10.68 18.81
C TYR A 2 -5.41 -9.27 18.21
N SER A 3 -4.88 -8.22 18.85
CA SER A 3 -5.01 -6.85 18.32
C SER A 3 -4.32 -6.62 16.96
N LYS A 4 -3.26 -7.38 16.63
CA LYS A 4 -2.56 -7.24 15.34
C LYS A 4 -3.32 -7.91 14.21
N ILE A 5 -3.92 -9.08 14.50
CA ILE A 5 -4.72 -9.84 13.53
C ILE A 5 -5.97 -9.03 13.17
N SER A 6 -6.70 -8.49 14.16
CA SER A 6 -7.88 -7.66 13.89
C SER A 6 -7.54 -6.41 13.08
N ALA A 7 -6.43 -5.74 13.41
CA ALA A 7 -5.96 -4.59 12.64
C ALA A 7 -5.60 -4.99 11.20
N ALA A 8 -4.84 -6.08 11.02
CA ALA A 8 -4.49 -6.57 9.69
C ALA A 8 -5.73 -6.94 8.87
N PHE A 9 -6.71 -7.61 9.48
CA PHE A 9 -7.98 -7.92 8.83
C PHE A 9 -8.71 -6.67 8.35
N GLY A 10 -8.79 -5.63 9.20
CA GLY A 10 -9.38 -4.34 8.80
C GLY A 10 -8.67 -3.69 7.62
N LEU A 11 -7.33 -3.71 7.60
CA LEU A 11 -6.54 -3.18 6.48
C LEU A 11 -6.74 -4.01 5.21
N VAL A 12 -6.83 -5.33 5.32
CA VAL A 12 -7.09 -6.23 4.19
C VAL A 12 -8.49 -6.00 3.61
N ALA A 13 -9.51 -5.95 4.47
CA ALA A 13 -10.88 -5.69 4.08
C ALA A 13 -11.02 -4.33 3.39
N ALA A 14 -10.42 -3.27 3.94
CA ALA A 14 -10.40 -1.95 3.31
C ALA A 14 -9.74 -2.00 1.92
N GLY A 15 -8.59 -2.67 1.79
CA GLY A 15 -7.90 -2.85 0.51
C GLY A 15 -8.78 -3.52 -0.55
N ILE A 16 -9.43 -4.62 -0.19
CA ILE A 16 -10.32 -5.36 -1.10
C ILE A 16 -11.53 -4.52 -1.50
N LEU A 17 -12.21 -3.89 -0.53
CA LEU A 17 -13.42 -3.11 -0.78
C LEU A 17 -13.16 -1.88 -1.67
N PHE A 18 -12.04 -1.18 -1.46
CA PHE A 18 -11.68 -0.05 -2.32
C PHE A 18 -11.30 -0.47 -3.74
N ARG A 19 -10.71 -1.66 -3.92
CA ARG A 19 -10.42 -2.22 -5.25
C ARG A 19 -11.65 -2.72 -6.00
N THR A 20 -12.67 -3.22 -5.28
CA THR A 20 -13.75 -4.03 -5.89
C THR A 20 -15.15 -3.44 -5.78
N VAL A 21 -15.42 -2.58 -4.79
CA VAL A 21 -16.76 -2.08 -4.51
C VAL A 21 -16.84 -0.57 -4.66
N PHE A 22 -15.93 0.17 -4.01
CA PHE A 22 -16.10 1.62 -3.88
C PHE A 22 -15.69 2.44 -5.11
N HIS A 23 -14.92 1.88 -6.04
CA HIS A 23 -14.54 2.47 -7.34
C HIS A 23 -14.45 4.01 -7.37
N ILE A 24 -13.67 4.59 -6.45
CA ILE A 24 -13.64 6.05 -6.22
C ILE A 24 -12.90 6.79 -7.35
N GLY A 25 -12.12 6.07 -8.15
CA GLY A 25 -11.44 6.56 -9.35
C GLY A 25 -10.36 5.58 -9.78
N ASP A 26 -9.84 5.78 -10.98
CA ASP A 26 -8.81 4.90 -11.55
C ASP A 26 -7.54 4.91 -10.69
N ASN A 27 -7.07 3.74 -10.26
CA ASN A 27 -5.89 3.57 -9.42
C ASN A 27 -5.90 4.34 -8.09
N ILE A 28 -7.08 4.72 -7.59
CA ILE A 28 -7.27 5.19 -6.22
C ILE A 28 -7.71 4.00 -5.36
N GLU A 29 -6.81 3.54 -4.49
CA GLU A 29 -7.05 2.41 -3.61
C GLU A 29 -6.34 2.56 -2.26
N THR A 30 -6.61 1.64 -1.33
CA THR A 30 -6.09 1.70 0.04
C THR A 30 -5.02 0.65 0.36
N ILE A 31 -4.56 -0.12 -0.63
CA ILE A 31 -3.52 -1.15 -0.44
C ILE A 31 -2.20 -0.54 0.05
N THR A 32 -1.78 0.57 -0.55
CA THR A 32 -0.56 1.29 -0.11
C THR A 32 -0.70 1.77 1.33
N SER A 33 -1.84 2.35 1.69
CA SER A 33 -2.15 2.74 3.08
C SER A 33 -2.05 1.56 4.03
N GLY A 34 -2.70 0.44 3.69
CA GLY A 34 -2.63 -0.81 4.45
C GLY A 34 -1.21 -1.32 4.65
N THR A 35 -0.43 -1.33 3.57
CA THR A 35 0.98 -1.76 3.56
C THR A 35 1.84 -0.91 4.50
N LEU A 36 1.76 0.41 4.36
CA LEU A 36 2.58 1.34 5.14
C LEU A 36 2.19 1.33 6.63
N VAL A 37 0.90 1.23 6.95
CA VAL A 37 0.40 1.08 8.33
C VAL A 37 0.87 -0.25 8.93
N ALA A 38 0.73 -1.36 8.20
CA ALA A 38 1.17 -2.67 8.67
C ALA A 38 2.69 -2.68 8.95
N ALA A 39 3.47 -2.09 8.04
CA ALA A 39 4.91 -1.90 8.21
C ALA A 39 5.27 -1.04 9.42
N ALA A 40 4.52 0.04 9.65
CA ALA A 40 4.77 0.96 10.75
C ALA A 40 4.37 0.38 12.12
N TYR A 41 3.28 -0.37 12.24
CA TYR A 41 2.68 -0.70 13.53
C TYR A 41 2.60 -2.21 13.84
N LEU A 42 2.52 -3.08 12.83
CA LEU A 42 2.25 -4.50 13.03
C LEU A 42 3.51 -5.38 12.96
N GLY A 43 4.48 -5.02 12.12
CA GLY A 43 5.78 -5.68 11.99
C GLY A 43 6.07 -6.19 10.58
N PRO A 44 7.25 -6.80 10.34
CA PRO A 44 7.73 -7.12 8.98
C PRO A 44 6.88 -8.20 8.30
N PHE A 45 6.41 -9.20 9.05
CA PHE A 45 5.49 -10.20 8.51
C PHE A 45 4.21 -9.56 7.94
N TRP A 46 3.57 -8.69 8.74
CA TRP A 46 2.33 -8.01 8.34
C TRP A 46 2.54 -6.98 7.23
N ALA A 47 3.73 -6.38 7.15
CA ALA A 47 4.12 -5.49 6.05
C ALA A 47 4.05 -6.17 4.68
N LEU A 48 4.21 -7.50 4.64
CA LEU A 48 4.11 -8.31 3.43
C LEU A 48 2.74 -8.99 3.33
N ALA A 49 2.25 -9.57 4.42
CA ALA A 49 1.03 -10.35 4.41
C ALA A 49 -0.21 -9.51 4.07
N VAL A 50 -0.30 -8.26 4.58
CA VAL A 50 -1.45 -7.38 4.33
C VAL A 50 -1.61 -7.08 2.83
N PRO A 51 -0.62 -6.49 2.12
CA PRO A 51 -0.80 -6.24 0.70
C PRO A 51 -0.98 -7.51 -0.13
N LEU A 52 -0.20 -8.56 0.15
CA LEU A 52 -0.27 -9.78 -0.66
C LEU A 52 -1.63 -10.48 -0.53
N THR A 53 -2.21 -10.50 0.67
CA THR A 53 -3.55 -11.08 0.87
C THR A 53 -4.61 -10.24 0.16
N SER A 54 -4.56 -8.92 0.30
CA SER A 54 -5.51 -8.03 -0.36
C SER A 54 -5.44 -8.13 -1.88
N MET A 55 -4.22 -8.14 -2.44
CA MET A 55 -3.99 -8.31 -3.88
C MET A 55 -4.50 -9.67 -4.34
N ALA A 56 -4.09 -10.77 -3.70
CA ALA A 56 -4.50 -12.12 -4.07
C ALA A 56 -6.03 -12.29 -4.08
N VAL A 57 -6.72 -11.82 -3.03
CA VAL A 57 -8.18 -11.94 -2.96
C VAL A 57 -8.88 -11.05 -3.99
N SER A 58 -8.45 -9.79 -4.13
CA SER A 58 -9.07 -8.88 -5.11
C SER A 58 -8.81 -9.29 -6.56
N ASP A 59 -7.62 -9.83 -6.85
CA ASP A 59 -7.27 -10.32 -8.18
C ASP A 59 -8.07 -11.59 -8.56
N LEU A 60 -8.46 -12.42 -7.58
CA LEU A 60 -9.40 -13.53 -7.81
C LEU A 60 -10.82 -13.06 -8.16
N ILE A 61 -11.21 -11.88 -7.67
CA ILE A 61 -12.53 -11.28 -7.94
C ILE A 61 -12.56 -10.58 -9.29
N LEU A 62 -11.53 -9.76 -9.58
CA LEU A 62 -11.47 -8.92 -10.77
C LEU A 62 -10.89 -9.63 -12.00
N GLY A 63 -10.18 -10.75 -11.79
CA GLY A 63 -9.27 -11.33 -12.77
C GLY A 63 -7.96 -10.55 -12.84
N ASN A 64 -6.89 -11.22 -13.26
CA ASN A 64 -5.58 -10.58 -13.44
C ASN A 64 -4.82 -11.20 -14.61
N SER A 65 -3.85 -10.47 -15.15
CA SER A 65 -2.89 -10.95 -16.14
C SER A 65 -1.52 -11.19 -15.50
N LEU A 66 -0.53 -11.62 -16.28
CA LEU A 66 0.86 -11.81 -15.82
C LEU A 66 1.51 -10.53 -15.25
N ILE A 67 0.89 -9.36 -15.40
CA ILE A 67 1.31 -8.14 -14.71
C ILE A 67 1.30 -8.29 -13.18
N PHE A 68 0.57 -9.27 -12.62
CA PHE A 68 0.58 -9.58 -11.20
C PHE A 68 2.00 -9.80 -10.65
N ILE A 69 2.92 -10.33 -11.47
CA ILE A 69 4.32 -10.52 -11.09
C ILE A 69 4.94 -9.18 -10.68
N PHE A 70 4.67 -8.10 -11.43
CA PHE A 70 5.19 -6.77 -11.14
C PHE A 70 4.41 -6.08 -10.03
N THR A 71 3.08 -6.19 -9.97
CA THR A 71 2.31 -5.53 -8.91
C THR A 71 2.55 -6.17 -7.54
N TRP A 72 2.61 -7.50 -7.44
CA TRP A 72 2.85 -8.21 -6.18
C TRP A 72 4.28 -7.98 -5.68
N THR A 73 5.28 -8.06 -6.57
CA THR A 73 6.68 -7.77 -6.19
C THR A 73 6.88 -6.30 -5.82
N ALA A 74 6.16 -5.36 -6.46
CA ALA A 74 6.18 -3.96 -6.03
C ALA A 74 5.75 -3.83 -4.57
N TYR A 75 4.63 -4.45 -4.19
CA TYR A 75 4.14 -4.39 -2.81
C TYR A 75 5.04 -5.11 -1.81
N MET A 76 5.73 -6.19 -2.21
CA MET A 76 6.75 -6.81 -1.37
C MET A 76 7.90 -5.83 -1.08
N ILE A 77 8.40 -5.14 -2.11
CA ILE A 77 9.48 -4.17 -1.96
C ILE A 77 9.02 -2.95 -1.15
N ILE A 78 7.82 -2.42 -1.42
CA ILE A 78 7.22 -1.32 -0.67
C ILE A 78 7.07 -1.70 0.81
N GLY A 79 6.51 -2.88 1.11
CA GLY A 79 6.34 -3.36 2.48
C GLY A 79 7.67 -3.51 3.23
N ALA A 80 8.67 -4.14 2.59
CA ALA A 80 9.99 -4.33 3.17
C ALA A 80 10.72 -3.00 3.43
N THR A 81 10.76 -2.11 2.43
CA THR A 81 11.41 -0.80 2.55
C THR A 81 10.70 0.12 3.54
N ALA A 82 9.36 0.10 3.56
CA ALA A 82 8.57 0.83 4.56
C ALA A 82 8.85 0.35 5.98
N PHE A 83 8.96 -0.96 6.20
CA PHE A 83 9.30 -1.50 7.51
C PHE A 83 10.66 -0.99 7.97
N LEU A 84 11.68 -1.05 7.10
CA LEU A 84 13.01 -0.53 7.40
C LEU A 84 12.99 0.98 7.68
N PHE A 85 12.17 1.74 6.96
CA PHE A 85 12.02 3.18 7.12
C PHE A 85 11.35 3.57 8.45
N PHE A 86 10.32 2.84 8.89
CA PHE A 86 9.53 3.15 10.09
C PHE A 86 10.04 2.48 11.38
N ARG A 87 10.83 1.40 11.31
CA ARG A 87 11.22 0.63 12.51
C ARG A 87 11.98 1.45 13.56
N LYS A 88 12.74 2.48 13.14
CA LYS A 88 13.51 3.36 14.04
C LYS A 88 12.78 4.65 14.44
N LYS A 89 11.57 4.89 13.93
CA LYS A 89 10.82 6.14 14.16
C LYS A 89 9.86 6.01 15.34
N LYS A 90 9.63 7.11 16.06
CA LYS A 90 8.65 7.18 17.16
C LYS A 90 7.23 7.08 16.60
N LYS A 91 6.42 6.17 17.16
CA LYS A 91 5.10 5.78 16.62
C LYS A 91 4.04 6.90 16.65
N ASP A 92 4.18 7.83 17.57
CA ASP A 92 3.38 9.05 17.72
C ASP A 92 3.71 10.14 16.69
N ARG A 93 4.83 10.04 15.96
CA ARG A 93 5.30 11.06 15.01
C ARG A 93 5.37 10.56 13.58
N LEU A 94 4.42 9.71 13.17
CA LEU A 94 4.47 9.02 11.88
C LEU A 94 3.64 9.67 10.76
N ILE A 95 2.79 10.67 11.04
CA ILE A 95 1.98 11.34 10.00
C ILE A 95 2.89 11.94 8.91
N ILE A 96 3.84 12.81 9.26
CA ILE A 96 4.74 13.43 8.28
C ILE A 96 5.61 12.37 7.55
N PRO A 97 6.28 11.43 8.25
CA PRO A 97 6.98 10.33 7.57
C PRO A 97 6.10 9.49 6.63
N SER A 98 4.81 9.35 6.92
CA SER A 98 3.89 8.57 6.09
C SER A 98 3.63 9.23 4.73
N ILE A 99 3.59 10.57 4.67
CA ILE A 99 3.42 11.31 3.42
C ILE A 99 4.64 11.11 2.50
N LEU A 100 5.85 11.16 3.06
CA LEU A 100 7.08 10.87 2.32
C LEU A 100 7.09 9.42 1.79
N ALA A 101 6.69 8.47 2.64
CA ALA A 101 6.59 7.07 2.24
C ALA A 101 5.51 6.86 1.16
N ALA A 102 4.39 7.59 1.21
CA ALA A 102 3.33 7.55 0.21
C ALA A 102 3.82 8.01 -1.16
N GLY A 103 4.53 9.14 -1.22
CA GLY A 103 5.14 9.64 -2.45
C GLY A 103 6.16 8.66 -3.02
N GLY A 104 7.08 8.17 -2.18
CA GLY A 104 8.09 7.19 -2.59
C GLY A 104 7.48 5.88 -3.10
N ALA A 105 6.46 5.36 -2.41
CA ALA A 105 5.75 4.16 -2.82
C ALA A 105 5.04 4.34 -4.17
N SER A 106 4.37 5.48 -4.39
CA SER A 106 3.65 5.77 -5.64
C SER A 106 4.61 5.86 -6.83
N ILE A 107 5.73 6.59 -6.66
CA ILE A 107 6.75 6.72 -7.71
C ILE A 107 7.39 5.36 -8.02
N PHE A 108 7.77 4.60 -6.98
CA PHE A 108 8.36 3.29 -7.16
C PHE A 108 7.40 2.31 -7.85
N PHE A 109 6.15 2.24 -7.38
CA PHE A 109 5.12 1.38 -7.96
C PHE A 109 4.92 1.69 -9.44
N TYR A 110 4.78 2.98 -9.78
CA TYR A 110 4.65 3.43 -11.16
C TYR A 110 5.85 3.01 -12.03
N LEU A 111 7.07 3.26 -11.59
CA LEU A 111 8.27 2.89 -12.35
C LEU A 111 8.35 1.38 -12.56
N TRP A 112 8.14 0.61 -11.48
CA TRP A 112 8.26 -0.84 -11.53
C TRP A 112 7.17 -1.51 -12.38
N THR A 113 5.92 -1.06 -12.24
CA THR A 113 4.80 -1.68 -12.96
C THR A 113 4.77 -1.29 -14.44
N ASN A 114 5.12 -0.04 -14.80
CA ASN A 114 5.20 0.35 -16.22
C ASN A 114 6.39 -0.29 -16.92
N PHE A 115 7.52 -0.48 -16.21
CA PHE A 115 8.58 -1.36 -16.70
C PHE A 115 8.04 -2.78 -16.96
N GLY A 116 7.20 -3.30 -16.07
CA GLY A 116 6.53 -4.58 -16.26
C GLY A 116 5.61 -4.63 -17.48
N VAL A 117 4.81 -3.59 -17.72
CA VAL A 117 3.95 -3.49 -18.90
C VAL A 117 4.80 -3.53 -20.17
N TRP A 118 5.87 -2.73 -20.24
CA TRP A 118 6.80 -2.74 -21.37
C TRP A 118 7.53 -4.07 -21.51
N PHE A 119 7.97 -4.68 -20.40
CA PHE A 119 8.74 -5.91 -20.40
C PHE A 119 7.90 -7.10 -20.86
N LEU A 120 6.67 -7.21 -20.37
CA LEU A 120 5.75 -8.29 -20.72
C LEU A 120 5.10 -8.08 -22.09
N ASP A 121 4.67 -6.84 -22.39
CA ASP A 121 4.01 -6.36 -23.63
C ASP A 121 3.35 -7.46 -24.50
N PHE A 122 2.33 -8.13 -23.96
CA PHE A 122 1.71 -9.27 -24.62
C PHE A 122 1.04 -8.93 -25.95
N TYR A 123 0.65 -7.66 -26.14
CA TYR A 123 -0.10 -7.22 -27.30
C TYR A 123 0.80 -6.50 -28.33
N GLY A 124 2.12 -6.45 -28.12
CA GLY A 124 3.04 -5.73 -28.99
C GLY A 124 2.77 -4.22 -29.04
N MET A 125 2.28 -3.67 -27.93
CA MET A 125 1.90 -2.26 -27.80
C MET A 125 3.13 -1.34 -27.75
N TYR A 126 4.29 -1.84 -27.28
CA TYR A 126 5.51 -1.06 -27.16
C TYR A 126 6.70 -1.77 -27.82
N PRO A 127 7.48 -1.07 -28.68
CA PRO A 127 8.73 -1.60 -29.16
C PRO A 127 9.67 -2.00 -28.01
N LYS A 128 10.37 -3.13 -28.14
CA LYS A 128 11.38 -3.61 -27.15
C LYS A 128 12.68 -2.82 -27.26
N THR A 129 12.58 -1.50 -27.14
CA THR A 129 13.65 -0.51 -27.25
C THR A 129 13.50 0.54 -26.15
N LEU A 130 14.54 1.34 -25.90
CA LEU A 130 14.47 2.44 -24.93
C LEU A 130 13.36 3.47 -25.25
N PRO A 131 13.13 3.86 -26.52
CA PRO A 131 11.97 4.67 -26.88
C PRO A 131 10.62 4.04 -26.49
N GLY A 132 10.43 2.74 -26.72
CA GLY A 132 9.17 2.08 -26.34
C GLY A 132 8.97 2.01 -24.82
N LEU A 133 10.05 1.88 -24.04
CA LEU A 133 9.99 2.00 -22.58
C LEU A 133 9.60 3.41 -22.15
N ALA A 134 10.17 4.44 -22.80
CA ALA A 134 9.81 5.83 -22.52
C ALA A 134 8.33 6.10 -22.84
N GLU A 135 7.81 5.52 -23.93
CA GLU A 135 6.40 5.61 -24.31
C GLU A 135 5.48 4.99 -23.24
N ALA A 136 5.82 3.80 -22.74
CA ALA A 136 5.08 3.15 -21.64
C ALA A 136 5.00 4.03 -20.39
N TYR A 137 6.09 4.72 -20.03
CA TYR A 137 6.06 5.69 -18.94
C TYR A 137 5.21 6.92 -19.26
N ILE A 138 5.40 7.54 -20.42
CA ILE A 138 4.64 8.75 -20.81
C ILE A 138 3.12 8.48 -20.76
N LEU A 139 2.68 7.36 -21.33
CA LEU A 139 1.27 6.97 -21.31
C LEU A 139 0.79 6.51 -19.91
N GLY A 140 1.72 6.10 -19.05
CA GLY A 140 1.46 5.74 -17.66
C GLY A 140 1.22 6.93 -16.72
N LEU A 141 1.57 8.16 -17.11
CA LEU A 141 1.51 9.36 -16.25
C LEU A 141 0.12 9.65 -15.63
N PRO A 142 -1.01 9.50 -16.35
CA PRO A 142 -2.34 9.69 -15.76
C PRO A 142 -2.59 8.75 -14.56
N PHE A 143 -2.12 7.51 -14.66
CA PHE A 143 -2.24 6.53 -13.58
C PHE A 143 -1.38 6.90 -12.37
N LEU A 144 -0.15 7.39 -12.59
CA LEU A 144 0.69 7.93 -11.51
C LEU A 144 0.00 9.10 -10.81
N LYS A 145 -0.59 10.03 -11.56
CA LYS A 145 -1.27 11.19 -10.99
C LYS A 145 -2.39 10.77 -10.03
N MET A 146 -3.27 9.87 -10.47
CA MET A 146 -4.39 9.43 -9.65
C MET A 146 -3.93 8.61 -8.44
N ASN A 147 -2.98 7.70 -8.64
CA ASN A 147 -2.40 6.91 -7.55
C ASN A 147 -1.70 7.77 -6.49
N LEU A 148 -0.89 8.74 -6.93
CA LEU A 148 -0.17 9.64 -6.04
C LEU A 148 -1.14 10.51 -5.24
N LEU A 149 -2.14 11.12 -5.88
CA LEU A 149 -3.14 11.94 -5.20
C LEU A 149 -3.93 11.11 -4.17
N GLY A 150 -4.37 9.92 -4.56
CA GLY A 150 -5.04 8.98 -3.66
C GLY A 150 -4.16 8.64 -2.45
N ASN A 151 -2.90 8.26 -2.68
CA ASN A 151 -1.98 7.89 -1.60
C ASN A 151 -1.64 9.07 -0.68
N LEU A 152 -1.48 10.28 -1.22
CA LEU A 152 -1.23 11.49 -0.41
C LEU A 152 -2.41 11.87 0.49
N ILE A 153 -3.62 11.38 0.18
CA ILE A 153 -4.83 11.58 1.01
C ILE A 153 -5.03 10.40 1.97
N PHE A 154 -5.10 9.17 1.43
CA PHE A 154 -5.48 8.00 2.21
C PHE A 154 -4.39 7.53 3.17
N VAL A 155 -3.10 7.66 2.82
CA VAL A 155 -2.01 7.22 3.70
C VAL A 155 -2.00 8.02 5.01
N PRO A 156 -1.92 9.37 5.03
CA PRO A 156 -1.93 10.10 6.29
C PRO A 156 -3.24 9.91 7.06
N LEU A 157 -4.39 9.76 6.38
CA LEU A 157 -5.67 9.45 7.01
C LEU A 157 -5.62 8.12 7.78
N PHE A 158 -5.12 7.06 7.16
CA PHE A 158 -4.99 5.75 7.81
C PHE A 158 -3.96 5.78 8.96
N PHE A 159 -2.87 6.53 8.82
CA PHE A 159 -1.91 6.73 9.90
C PHE A 159 -2.53 7.49 11.08
N PHE A 160 -3.37 8.49 10.82
CA PHE A 160 -4.11 9.22 11.85
C PHE A 160 -5.08 8.30 12.61
N ILE A 161 -5.88 7.50 11.89
CA ILE A 161 -6.76 6.49 12.49
C ILE A 161 -5.96 5.51 13.35
N ALA A 162 -4.83 5.00 12.84
CA ALA A 162 -3.97 4.08 13.59
C ALA A 162 -3.38 4.71 14.87
N GLN A 163 -3.11 6.02 14.87
CA GLN A 163 -2.66 6.74 16.05
C GLN A 163 -3.76 6.87 17.11
N ILE A 164 -5.00 7.17 16.70
CA ILE A 164 -6.16 7.24 17.61
C ILE A 164 -6.40 5.89 18.26
N VAL A 165 -6.55 4.82 17.46
CA VAL A 165 -6.79 3.46 17.97
C VAL A 165 -5.69 3.03 18.95
N ARG A 166 -4.44 3.42 18.69
CA ARG A 166 -3.32 3.12 19.59
C ARG A 166 -3.34 3.97 20.87
N ALA A 167 -3.81 5.21 20.82
CA ALA A 167 -3.94 6.07 21.99
C ALA A 167 -5.03 5.53 22.94
N GLU A 168 -6.19 5.18 22.40
CA GLU A 168 -7.30 4.57 23.15
C GLU A 168 -6.88 3.25 23.80
N ALA A 169 -6.22 2.37 23.05
CA ALA A 169 -5.72 1.10 23.58
C ALA A 169 -4.69 1.27 24.72
N LYS A 170 -3.93 2.38 24.74
CA LYS A 170 -3.01 2.69 25.84
C LYS A 170 -3.76 3.19 27.07
N GLU A 171 -4.77 4.03 26.88
CA GLU A 171 -5.58 4.57 27.95
C GLU A 171 -6.41 3.48 28.64
N GLU A 172 -7.02 2.57 27.87
CA GLU A 172 -7.75 1.42 28.42
C GLU A 172 -6.84 0.52 29.26
N ASN A 173 -5.63 0.23 28.78
CA ASN A 173 -4.64 -0.54 29.54
C ASN A 173 -4.19 0.19 30.82
N LYS A 174 -4.03 1.51 30.77
CA LYS A 174 -3.72 2.33 31.95
C LYS A 174 -4.84 2.20 32.99
N ASN A 175 -6.09 2.38 32.58
CA ASN A 175 -7.24 2.32 33.48
C ASN A 175 -7.43 0.93 34.12
N LYS A 176 -7.17 -0.16 33.38
CA LYS A 176 -7.18 -1.53 33.94
C LYS A 176 -6.12 -1.75 35.03
N ILE A 177 -4.96 -1.11 34.93
CA ILE A 177 -3.90 -1.21 35.95
C ILE A 177 -4.28 -0.45 37.22
N PHE A 178 -4.99 0.67 37.11
CA PHE A 178 -5.38 1.49 38.27
C PHE A 178 -6.71 1.07 38.94
N SER A 179 -7.47 0.18 38.32
CA SER A 179 -8.77 -0.31 38.82
C SER A 179 -8.73 -1.73 39.39
N GLY A 180 -7.58 -2.40 39.34
CA GLY A 180 -7.32 -3.70 39.98
C GLY A 180 -6.35 -3.56 41.13
#